data_AF-A0A9X1LG97-F1
#
_entry.id   AF-A0A9X1LG97-F1
#
_cell.length_a   1.000
_cell.length_b   1.000
_cell.length_c   1.000
_cell.angle_alpha   90.00
_cell.angle_beta   90.00
_cell.angle_gamma   90.00
#
_symmetry.space_group_name_H-M   'P 1'
#
loop_
_entity.id
_entity.type
_entity.pdbx_description
1 polymer ?
#
loop_
_entity_poly.entity_id
_entity_poly.type
_entity_poly.pdbx_seq_one_letter_code
_entity_poly.pdbx_strand_id
1 'polypeptide(L)'
;MPIDYSSFDQLKGNLQACLIALLVVWITAGFGEEIIFRGYFMRQFVKFFGDGKVSIFLNIVLFAVFFGYMHSYQGITGQLVSGTIGALLALVFYLRKYDLWFVIAVHGFFDTIALICIYFGLA
;
A
#
# COMPACT_ATOMS: atom_id res chain seq x y z
N MET A 1 -6.49 -13.04 14.80
CA MET A 1 -6.64 -13.85 13.57
C MET A 1 -5.48 -13.51 12.64
N PRO A 2 -4.96 -14.43 11.83
CA PRO A 2 -3.92 -14.11 10.84
C PRO A 2 -4.50 -13.23 9.71
N ILE A 3 -3.63 -12.73 8.83
CA ILE A 3 -4.04 -12.11 7.56
C ILE A 3 -4.62 -13.21 6.66
N ASP A 4 -5.71 -12.92 5.95
CA ASP A 4 -6.30 -13.84 4.98
C ASP A 4 -5.66 -13.64 3.59
N TYR A 5 -4.96 -14.67 3.12
CA TYR A 5 -4.33 -14.72 1.79
C TYR A 5 -5.03 -15.68 0.82
N SER A 6 -6.23 -16.17 1.13
CA SER A 6 -6.95 -17.16 0.32
C SER A 6 -7.17 -16.72 -1.14
N SER A 7 -7.38 -15.42 -1.37
CA SER A 7 -7.45 -14.81 -2.70
C SER A 7 -6.20 -15.02 -3.57
N PHE A 8 -5.07 -15.40 -2.97
CA PHE A 8 -3.78 -15.60 -3.62
C PHE A 8 -3.35 -17.07 -3.65
N ASP A 9 -4.19 -18.03 -3.24
CA ASP A 9 -3.81 -19.45 -3.17
C ASP A 9 -3.36 -20.02 -4.53
N GLN A 10 -3.91 -19.51 -5.63
CA GLN A 10 -3.53 -19.88 -7.00
C GLN A 10 -2.08 -19.52 -7.39
N LEU A 11 -1.40 -18.69 -6.59
CA LEU A 11 -0.02 -18.26 -6.83
C LEU A 11 1.02 -19.22 -6.23
N LYS A 12 0.64 -20.04 -5.24
CA LYS A 12 1.56 -20.98 -4.57
C LYS A 12 2.15 -21.97 -5.56
N GLY A 13 3.47 -21.97 -5.73
CA GLY A 13 4.19 -22.83 -6.68
C GLY A 13 3.90 -22.56 -8.17
N ASN A 14 3.14 -21.51 -8.52
CA ASN A 14 2.76 -21.21 -9.90
C ASN A 14 3.51 -19.98 -10.44
N LEU A 15 4.65 -20.23 -11.11
CA LEU A 15 5.52 -19.16 -11.60
C LEU A 15 4.82 -18.25 -12.62
N GLN A 16 4.06 -18.82 -13.56
CA GLN A 16 3.37 -18.05 -14.59
C GLN A 16 2.34 -17.10 -13.96
N ALA A 17 1.54 -17.60 -13.02
CA ALA A 17 0.57 -16.77 -12.31
C ALA A 17 1.26 -15.67 -11.48
N CYS A 18 2.38 -15.97 -10.82
CA CYS A 18 3.16 -14.97 -10.08
C CYS A 18 3.76 -13.88 -10.98
N LEU A 19 4.26 -14.22 -12.18
CA LEU A 19 4.78 -13.23 -13.11
C LEU A 19 3.68 -12.29 -13.63
N ILE A 20 2.49 -12.84 -13.90
CA ILE A 20 1.32 -12.03 -14.27
C ILE A 20 0.89 -11.15 -13.09
N ALA A 21 0.78 -11.73 -11.89
CA ALA A 21 0.42 -11.00 -10.67
C ALA A 21 1.43 -9.88 -10.38
N LEU A 22 2.72 -10.11 -10.57
CA LEU A 22 3.76 -9.11 -10.39
C LEU A 22 3.53 -7.90 -11.29
N LEU A 23 3.28 -8.12 -12.59
CA LEU A 23 2.98 -7.02 -13.53
C LEU A 23 1.72 -6.26 -13.13
N VAL A 24 0.66 -6.98 -12.76
CA VAL A 24 -0.61 -6.37 -12.33
C VAL A 24 -0.40 -5.53 -11.08
N VAL A 25 0.23 -6.08 -10.04
CA VAL A 25 0.43 -5.42 -8.75
C VAL A 25 1.33 -4.19 -8.87
N TRP A 26 2.37 -4.23 -9.71
CA TRP A 26 3.14 -3.00 -9.99
C TRP A 26 2.28 -1.91 -10.61
N ILE A 27 1.44 -2.24 -11.60
CA ILE A 27 0.57 -1.26 -12.25
C ILE A 27 -0.52 -0.75 -11.30
N THR A 28 -1.17 -1.64 -10.55
CA THR A 28 -2.35 -1.29 -9.74
C THR A 28 -1.97 -0.78 -8.36
N ALA A 29 -1.13 -1.49 -7.61
CA ALA A 29 -0.74 -1.11 -6.26
C ALA A 29 0.45 -0.14 -6.29
N GLY A 30 1.58 -0.58 -6.85
CA GLY A 30 2.80 0.23 -6.91
C GLY A 30 2.57 1.61 -7.52
N PHE A 31 2.01 1.69 -8.73
CA PHE A 31 1.67 2.95 -9.38
C PHE A 31 0.29 3.46 -9.01
N GLY A 32 -0.76 2.67 -9.21
CA GLY A 32 -2.15 3.13 -9.09
C GLY A 32 -2.48 3.66 -7.69
N GLU A 33 -2.24 2.87 -6.65
CA GLU A 33 -2.54 3.29 -5.27
C GLU A 33 -1.69 4.49 -4.86
N GLU A 34 -0.39 4.50 -5.16
CA GLU A 34 0.46 5.64 -4.80
C GLU A 34 0.05 6.94 -5.52
N ILE A 35 -0.29 6.87 -6.82
CA ILE A 35 -0.79 8.04 -7.56
C ILE A 35 -2.10 8.56 -6.96
N ILE A 36 -3.03 7.67 -6.62
CA ILE A 36 -4.34 8.05 -6.08
C ILE A 36 -4.20 8.62 -4.66
N PHE A 37 -3.58 7.87 -3.76
CA PHE A 37 -3.51 8.25 -2.35
C PHE A 37 -2.49 9.35 -2.12
N ARG A 38 -1.23 9.14 -2.54
CA ARG A 38 -0.12 10.06 -2.22
C ARG A 38 -0.05 11.18 -3.25
N GLY A 39 -0.15 10.86 -4.53
CA GLY A 39 -0.05 11.81 -5.63
C GLY A 39 -1.23 12.77 -5.72
N TYR A 40 -2.46 12.29 -5.46
CA TYR A 40 -3.67 13.08 -5.60
C TYR A 40 -4.29 13.44 -4.25
N PHE A 41 -4.87 12.48 -3.51
CA PHE A 41 -5.70 12.79 -2.34
C PHE A 41 -4.94 13.52 -1.24
N MET A 42 -3.77 13.02 -0.82
CA MET A 42 -2.97 13.66 0.22
C MET A 42 -2.45 15.03 -0.20
N ARG A 43 -2.14 15.22 -1.50
CA ARG A 43 -1.69 16.51 -2.04
C ARG A 43 -2.83 17.52 -2.10
N GLN A 44 -4.05 17.10 -2.46
CA GLN A 44 -5.23 17.94 -2.37
C GLN A 44 -5.51 18.32 -0.92
N PHE A 45 -5.43 17.38 0.03
CA PHE A 45 -5.61 17.66 1.44
C PHE A 45 -4.65 18.76 1.92
N VAL A 46 -3.35 18.65 1.62
CA VAL A 46 -2.36 19.69 1.96
C VAL A 46 -2.66 21.03 1.29
N LYS A 47 -3.18 21.02 0.05
CA LYS A 47 -3.57 22.25 -0.66
C LYS A 47 -4.72 22.98 0.03
N PHE A 48 -5.69 22.26 0.61
CA PHE A 48 -6.86 22.85 1.27
C PHE A 48 -6.63 23.19 2.75
N PHE A 49 -5.88 22.35 3.48
CA PHE A 49 -5.72 22.44 4.93
C PHE A 49 -4.31 22.89 5.38
N GLY A 50 -3.39 23.10 4.44
CA GLY A 50 -2.00 23.46 4.69
C GLY A 50 -1.11 22.28 5.08
N ASP A 51 0.18 22.55 5.28
CA ASP A 51 1.23 21.58 5.59
C ASP A 51 1.70 21.60 7.05
N GLY A 52 0.93 22.26 7.94
CA GLY A 52 1.20 22.27 9.37
C GLY A 52 1.12 20.88 10.01
N LYS A 53 1.83 20.68 11.13
CA LYS A 53 1.95 19.36 11.79
C LYS A 53 0.62 18.67 12.07
N VAL A 54 -0.38 19.43 12.53
CA VAL A 54 -1.74 18.90 12.80
C VAL A 54 -2.44 18.47 11.50
N SER A 55 -2.34 19.28 10.44
CA SER A 55 -2.91 18.95 9.13
C SER A 55 -2.29 17.67 8.57
N ILE A 56 -0.95 17.54 8.61
CA ILE A 56 -0.24 16.35 8.15
C ILE A 56 -0.61 15.12 8.98
N PHE A 57 -0.72 15.25 10.31
CA PHE A 57 -1.16 14.15 11.16
C PHE A 57 -2.57 13.66 10.78
N LEU A 58 -3.53 14.58 10.63
CA LEU A 58 -4.90 14.24 10.22
C LEU A 58 -4.94 13.62 8.82
N ASN A 59 -4.15 14.14 7.88
CA ASN A 59 -4.01 13.61 6.53
C ASN A 59 -3.55 12.14 6.55
N ILE A 60 -2.47 11.83 7.30
CA ILE A 60 -1.94 10.48 7.44
C ILE A 60 -2.97 9.55 8.08
N VAL A 61 -3.58 9.95 9.21
CA VAL A 61 -4.56 9.11 9.92
C VAL A 61 -5.78 8.81 9.04
N LEU A 62 -6.35 9.82 8.39
CA LEU A 62 -7.52 9.67 7.54
C LEU A 62 -7.27 8.67 6.41
N PHE A 63 -6.20 8.87 5.64
CA PHE A 63 -5.91 8.00 4.51
C PHE A 63 -5.36 6.64 4.92
N ALA A 64 -4.74 6.50 6.09
CA ALA A 64 -4.37 5.19 6.65
C ALA A 64 -5.61 4.34 7.00
N VAL A 65 -6.62 4.94 7.64
CA VAL A 65 -7.88 4.23 7.93
C VAL A 65 -8.59 3.85 6.64
N PHE A 66 -8.67 4.77 5.67
CA PHE A 66 -9.32 4.48 4.39
C PHE A 66 -8.58 3.40 3.60
N PHE A 67 -7.25 3.44 3.56
CA PHE A 67 -6.43 2.44 2.90
C PHE A 67 -6.54 1.06 3.57
N GLY A 68 -6.54 1.01 4.91
CA GLY A 68 -6.80 -0.21 5.66
C GLY A 68 -8.17 -0.82 5.35
N TYR A 69 -9.22 0.00 5.31
CA TYR A 69 -10.59 -0.44 4.98
C TYR A 69 -10.70 -1.07 3.57
N MET A 70 -9.98 -0.52 2.58
CA MET A 70 -9.91 -1.08 1.22
C MET A 70 -9.29 -2.49 1.18
N HIS A 71 -8.57 -2.88 2.23
CA HIS A 71 -7.99 -4.22 2.40
C HIS A 71 -8.86 -5.16 3.25
N SER A 72 -10.17 -4.88 3.37
CA SER A 72 -11.09 -5.68 4.18
C SER A 72 -11.19 -7.15 3.78
N TYR A 73 -10.91 -7.48 2.52
CA TYR A 73 -10.83 -8.86 2.03
C TYR A 73 -9.73 -9.71 2.69
N GLN A 74 -8.76 -9.08 3.37
CA GLN A 74 -7.68 -9.75 4.10
C GLN A 74 -8.02 -9.99 5.59
N GLY A 75 -9.27 -9.75 5.99
CA GLY A 75 -9.70 -9.79 7.38
C GLY A 75 -9.21 -8.58 8.21
N ILE A 76 -9.59 -8.53 9.48
CA ILE A 76 -9.30 -7.38 10.37
C ILE A 76 -7.79 -7.14 10.51
N THR A 77 -7.00 -8.21 10.61
CA THR A 77 -5.55 -8.11 10.72
C THR A 77 -4.93 -7.52 9.46
N GLY A 78 -5.37 -7.95 8.28
CA GLY A 78 -4.93 -7.36 7.01
C GLY A 78 -5.27 -5.88 6.92
N GLN A 79 -6.48 -5.47 7.32
CA GLN A 79 -6.86 -4.05 7.36
C GLN A 79 -5.93 -3.22 8.26
N LEU A 80 -5.63 -3.71 9.46
CA LEU A 80 -4.74 -3.03 10.41
C LEU A 80 -3.30 -2.94 9.88
N VAL A 81 -2.79 -4.02 9.29
CA VAL A 81 -1.45 -4.07 8.71
C VAL A 81 -1.36 -3.15 7.51
N SER A 82 -2.26 -3.25 6.54
CA SER A 82 -2.28 -2.38 5.35
C SER A 82 -2.45 -0.91 5.72
N GLY A 83 -3.33 -0.58 6.67
CA GLY A 83 -3.46 0.78 7.17
C GLY A 83 -2.17 1.30 7.82
N THR A 84 -1.48 0.45 8.59
CA THR A 84 -0.20 0.80 9.24
C THR A 84 0.92 1.02 8.21
N ILE A 85 1.07 0.11 7.25
CA ILE A 85 2.03 0.26 6.14
C ILE A 85 1.68 1.52 5.33
N GLY A 86 0.40 1.74 5.07
CA GLY A 86 -0.08 2.93 4.37
C GLY A 86 0.29 4.23 5.09
N ALA A 87 0.16 4.26 6.42
CA ALA A 87 0.58 5.38 7.26
C ALA A 87 2.10 5.60 7.22
N LEU A 88 2.90 4.53 7.24
CA LEU A 88 4.36 4.61 7.15
C LEU A 88 4.79 5.16 5.79
N LEU A 89 4.21 4.67 4.69
CA LEU A 89 4.46 5.21 3.34
C LEU A 89 4.06 6.69 3.25
N ALA A 90 2.93 7.07 3.84
CA ALA A 90 2.48 8.47 3.90
C ALA A 90 3.45 9.37 4.69
N LEU A 91 3.99 8.88 5.81
CA LEU A 91 5.01 9.57 6.59
C LEU A 91 6.31 9.71 5.79
N VAL A 92 6.78 8.63 5.16
CA VAL A 92 7.98 8.64 4.31
C VAL A 92 7.79 9.60 3.14
N PHE A 93 6.65 9.59 2.47
CA PHE A 93 6.31 10.51 1.39
C PHE A 93 6.45 11.97 1.84
N TYR A 94 5.91 12.32 3.01
CA TYR A 94 6.05 13.66 3.60
C TYR A 94 7.51 14.00 3.92
N LEU A 95 8.23 13.12 4.62
CA LEU A 95 9.64 13.33 5.01
C LEU A 95 10.56 13.46 3.79
N ARG A 96 10.23 12.80 2.69
CA ARG A 96 10.92 12.87 1.40
C ARG A 96 10.46 14.04 0.53
N LYS A 97 9.74 15.02 1.09
CA LYS A 97 9.23 16.20 0.37
C LYS A 97 8.38 15.84 -0.84
N TYR A 98 7.51 14.84 -0.68
CA TYR A 98 6.53 14.40 -1.67
C TYR A 98 7.15 13.73 -2.91
N ASP A 99 8.25 13.00 -2.71
CA ASP A 99 8.89 12.16 -3.74
C ASP A 99 8.05 10.91 -4.03
N LEU A 100 7.19 11.01 -5.05
CA LEU A 100 6.25 9.95 -5.43
C LEU A 100 6.96 8.71 -6.00
N TRP A 101 8.02 8.92 -6.78
CA TRP A 101 8.78 7.82 -7.39
C TRP A 101 9.42 6.93 -6.34
N PHE A 102 9.94 7.52 -5.27
CA PHE A 102 10.50 6.74 -4.16
C PHE A 102 9.46 5.84 -3.50
N VAL A 103 8.26 6.35 -3.20
CA VAL A 103 7.22 5.53 -2.54
C VAL A 103 6.61 4.50 -3.49
N ILE A 104 6.47 4.80 -4.79
CA ILE A 104 6.11 3.80 -5.82
C ILE A 104 7.11 2.64 -5.79
N ALA A 105 8.41 2.94 -5.78
CA ALA A 105 9.43 1.89 -5.73
C ALA A 105 9.36 1.07 -4.44
N VAL A 106 9.26 1.73 -3.27
CA VAL A 106 9.17 1.04 -1.98
C VAL A 106 7.95 0.13 -1.92
N HIS A 107 6.78 0.61 -2.33
CA HIS A 107 5.54 -0.17 -2.33
C HIS A 107 5.64 -1.34 -3.31
N GLY A 108 6.06 -1.11 -4.56
CA GLY A 108 6.21 -2.17 -5.55
C GLY A 108 7.20 -3.26 -5.13
N PHE A 109 8.32 -2.90 -4.48
CA PHE A 109 9.25 -3.90 -3.94
C PHE A 109 8.69 -4.64 -2.73
N PHE A 110 7.95 -3.97 -1.85
CA PHE A 110 7.27 -4.62 -0.73
C PHE A 110 6.29 -5.70 -1.24
N ASP A 111 5.49 -5.37 -2.25
CA ASP A 111 4.56 -6.32 -2.85
C ASP A 111 5.26 -7.45 -3.60
N THR A 112 6.38 -7.15 -4.26
CA THR A 112 7.22 -8.17 -4.92
C THR A 112 7.70 -9.20 -3.90
N ILE A 113 8.16 -8.76 -2.72
CA ILE A 113 8.58 -9.66 -1.63
C ILE A 113 7.38 -10.46 -1.12
N ALA A 114 6.21 -9.83 -0.94
CA ALA A 114 5.00 -10.52 -0.53
C ALA A 114 4.59 -11.63 -1.50
N LEU A 115 4.62 -11.37 -2.82
CA LEU A 115 4.35 -12.38 -3.86
C LEU A 115 5.37 -13.53 -3.83
N ILE A 116 6.65 -13.24 -3.57
CA ILE A 116 7.69 -14.28 -3.41
C ILE A 116 7.37 -15.15 -2.18
N CYS A 117 7.01 -14.54 -1.04
CA CYS A 117 6.62 -15.29 0.15
C CYS A 117 5.39 -16.19 -0.10
N ILE A 118 4.37 -15.67 -0.80
CA ILE A 118 3.19 -16.44 -1.19
C ILE A 118 3.58 -17.61 -2.10
N TYR A 119 4.43 -17.38 -3.10
CA TYR A 119 4.88 -18.43 -4.03
C TYR A 119 5.53 -19.62 -3.30
N PHE A 120 6.35 -19.35 -2.27
CA PHE A 120 7.00 -20.38 -1.46
C PHE A 120 6.15 -20.90 -0.29
N GLY A 121 4.92 -20.41 -0.10
CA GLY A 121 4.06 -20.81 1.01
C GLY A 121 4.55 -20.35 2.39
N LEU A 122 5.25 -19.21 2.44
CA LEU A 122 5.77 -18.60 3.67
C LEU A 122 4.82 -17.54 4.28
N ALA A 123 3.73 -17.23 3.58
CA ALA A 123 2.72 -16.24 3.96
C ALA A 123 1.58 -16.86 4.78
#